data_AF-A0A534IRK4-F1
#
_entry.id   AF-A0A534IRK4-F1
#
_cell.length_a   1.000
_cell.length_b   1.000
_cell.length_c   1.000
_cell.angle_alpha   90.00
_cell.angle_beta   90.00
_cell.angle_gamma   90.00
#
_symmetry.space_group_name_H-M   'P 1'
#
loop_
_entity.id
_entity.type
_entity.pdbx_description
1 polymer ?
#
loop_
_entity_poly.entity_id
_entity_poly.type
_entity_poly.pdbx_seq_one_letter_code
_entity_poly.pdbx_strand_id
1 'polypeptide(L)'
;MPDRRSSIDARVERLARDMAQRVSRRSFIGSIGALMFGAASVPLLPVARGESPARASPGTGADPGDPQTCEYWRHCAIDGFLCACCGGSAHSCPPGTEPSAITWVGTCHNPADGHDYIISYNDCCGKSECGRCLCNRNEDDKPLYMPFKSNDYNWCAGSKVGISYHCSTARIVGIAK
;
A
#
# COMPACT_ATOMS: atom_id res chain seq x y z
N MET A 1 55.60 -41.59 -26.86
CA MET A 1 54.86 -40.80 -25.85
C MET A 1 53.46 -40.54 -26.43
N PRO A 2 52.40 -41.26 -26.01
CA PRO A 2 51.06 -41.05 -26.59
C PRO A 2 50.25 -40.04 -25.76
N ASP A 3 49.72 -39.03 -26.47
CA ASP A 3 48.89 -37.93 -25.98
C ASP A 3 47.53 -38.44 -25.49
N ARG A 4 47.24 -38.29 -24.19
CA ARG A 4 46.03 -38.80 -23.52
C ARG A 4 44.96 -37.70 -23.48
N ARG A 5 44.36 -37.38 -24.63
CA ARG A 5 43.26 -36.40 -24.69
C ARG A 5 42.04 -36.94 -23.95
N SER A 6 41.45 -36.12 -23.07
CA SER A 6 40.28 -36.52 -22.30
C SER A 6 39.07 -36.71 -23.21
N SER A 7 38.20 -37.67 -22.89
CA SER A 7 36.99 -37.94 -23.68
C SER A 7 36.01 -36.77 -23.70
N ILE A 8 36.13 -35.85 -22.74
CA ILE A 8 35.34 -34.63 -22.62
C ILE A 8 35.86 -33.59 -23.62
N ASP A 9 37.18 -33.40 -23.72
CA ASP A 9 37.77 -32.47 -24.69
C ASP A 9 37.40 -32.85 -26.12
N ALA A 10 37.44 -34.15 -26.44
CA ALA A 10 37.06 -34.64 -27.76
C ALA A 10 35.56 -34.50 -28.07
N ARG A 11 34.70 -34.38 -27.06
CA ARG A 11 33.26 -34.13 -27.22
C ARG A 11 32.98 -32.64 -27.37
N VAL A 12 33.62 -31.81 -26.54
CA VAL A 12 33.52 -30.35 -26.61
C VAL A 12 34.07 -29.85 -27.94
N GLU A 13 35.20 -30.39 -28.42
CA GLU A 13 35.77 -30.02 -29.72
C GLU A 13 34.83 -30.38 -30.88
N ARG A 14 34.20 -31.56 -30.84
CA ARG A 14 33.21 -31.96 -31.86
C ARG A 14 31.99 -31.06 -31.85
N LEU A 15 31.47 -30.71 -30.67
CA LEU A 15 30.34 -29.79 -30.54
C LEU A 15 30.69 -28.39 -31.05
N ALA A 16 31.87 -27.88 -30.71
CA ALA A 16 32.34 -26.58 -31.16
C ALA A 16 32.51 -26.53 -32.69
N ARG A 17 33.08 -27.59 -33.30
CA ARG A 17 33.21 -27.70 -34.76
C ARG A 17 31.86 -27.83 -35.46
N ASP A 18 30.94 -28.62 -34.91
CA ASP A 18 29.60 -28.82 -35.50
C ASP A 18 28.76 -27.52 -35.43
N MET A 19 28.84 -26.78 -34.31
CA MET A 19 28.22 -25.45 -34.19
C MET A 19 28.84 -24.45 -35.17
N ALA A 20 30.17 -24.45 -35.33
CA ALA A 20 30.83 -23.56 -36.29
C ALA A 20 30.46 -23.88 -37.76
N GLN A 21 30.15 -25.14 -38.07
CA GLN A 21 29.75 -25.57 -39.42
C GLN A 21 28.25 -25.37 -39.71
N ARG A 22 27.39 -25.42 -38.68
CA ARG A 22 25.92 -25.37 -38.86
C ARG A 22 25.30 -24.02 -38.52
N VAL A 23 25.93 -23.21 -37.68
CA VAL A 23 25.38 -21.92 -37.24
C VAL A 23 25.84 -20.80 -38.17
N SER A 24 24.96 -20.42 -39.10
CA SER A 24 25.15 -19.20 -39.88
C SER A 24 25.10 -17.97 -38.97
N ARG A 25 26.08 -17.06 -39.09
CA ARG A 25 26.16 -15.79 -38.36
C ARG A 25 24.86 -14.98 -38.41
N ARG A 26 24.09 -15.12 -39.50
CA ARG A 26 22.80 -14.44 -39.70
C ARG A 26 21.66 -15.03 -38.88
N SER A 27 21.67 -16.35 -38.63
CA SER A 27 20.63 -17.00 -37.83
C SER A 27 20.84 -16.80 -36.34
N PHE A 28 22.08 -16.74 -35.87
CA PHE A 28 22.41 -16.55 -34.45
C PHE A 28 22.01 -15.16 -33.93
N ILE A 29 22.30 -14.10 -34.70
CA ILE A 29 21.95 -12.72 -34.33
C ILE A 29 20.43 -12.54 -34.31
N GLY A 30 19.70 -13.15 -35.25
CA GLY A 30 18.24 -13.13 -35.28
C GLY A 30 17.61 -13.76 -34.03
N SER A 31 18.12 -14.92 -33.61
CA SER A 31 17.60 -15.63 -32.42
C SER A 31 17.83 -14.87 -31.11
N ILE A 32 19.00 -14.24 -30.95
CA ILE A 32 19.30 -13.41 -29.76
C ILE A 32 18.43 -12.15 -29.75
N GLY A 33 18.23 -11.52 -30.91
CA GLY A 33 17.33 -10.37 -31.02
C GLY A 33 15.89 -10.71 -30.61
N ALA A 34 15.36 -11.84 -31.08
CA ALA A 34 14.01 -12.28 -30.74
C ALA A 34 13.82 -12.54 -29.22
N LEU A 35 14.81 -13.13 -28.56
CA LEU A 35 14.78 -13.37 -27.11
C LEU A 35 14.76 -12.07 -26.30
N MET A 36 15.57 -11.08 -26.70
CA MET A 36 15.66 -9.79 -26.03
C MET A 36 14.36 -8.98 -26.12
N PHE A 37 13.69 -8.97 -27.28
CA PHE A 37 12.42 -8.26 -27.44
C PHE A 37 11.24 -9.00 -26.77
N GLY A 38 11.24 -10.34 -26.73
CA GLY A 38 10.21 -11.12 -26.04
C GLY A 38 10.22 -10.98 -24.52
N ALA A 39 11.39 -10.77 -23.90
CA ALA A 39 11.50 -10.54 -22.46
C ALA A 39 10.99 -9.14 -22.04
N ALA A 40 11.01 -8.16 -22.95
CA ALA A 40 10.60 -6.79 -22.67
C ALA A 40 9.07 -6.57 -22.66
N SER A 41 8.27 -7.51 -23.15
CA SER A 41 6.80 -7.43 -23.10
C SER A 41 6.18 -8.00 -21.83
N VAL A 42 6.98 -8.58 -20.93
CA VAL A 42 6.48 -9.20 -19.68
C VAL A 42 6.17 -8.22 -18.54
N PRO A 43 6.71 -6.98 -18.42
CA PRO A 43 6.38 -6.13 -17.28
C PRO A 43 5.26 -5.11 -17.59
N LEU A 44 4.32 -5.42 -18.48
CA LEU A 44 3.09 -4.63 -18.64
C LEU A 44 1.94 -5.11 -17.74
N LEU A 45 2.15 -6.16 -16.96
CA LEU A 45 1.26 -6.47 -15.85
C LEU A 45 1.58 -5.53 -14.69
N PRO A 46 0.58 -4.83 -14.11
CA PRO A 46 0.81 -3.97 -12.97
C PRO A 46 1.46 -4.80 -11.86
N VAL A 47 2.67 -4.43 -11.47
CA VAL A 47 3.31 -4.94 -10.26
C VAL A 47 2.42 -4.47 -9.11
N ALA A 48 1.56 -5.36 -8.63
CA ALA A 48 0.97 -5.23 -7.30
C ALA A 48 2.16 -5.17 -6.33
N ARG A 49 2.52 -3.96 -5.90
CA ARG A 49 3.30 -3.79 -4.68
C ARG A 49 2.51 -4.55 -3.63
N GLY A 50 3.10 -5.60 -3.08
CA GLY A 50 2.46 -6.47 -2.10
C GLY A 50 1.71 -5.63 -1.08
N GLU A 51 0.39 -5.66 -1.17
CA GLU A 51 -0.44 -5.49 0.00
C GLU A 51 0.05 -6.57 0.95
N SER A 52 0.75 -6.17 2.01
CA SER A 52 0.73 -6.96 3.24
C SER A 52 -0.71 -7.40 3.39
N PRO A 53 -1.03 -8.70 3.58
CA PRO A 53 -2.41 -9.09 3.77
C PRO A 53 -2.92 -8.22 4.90
N ALA A 54 -3.81 -7.29 4.56
CA ALA A 54 -4.67 -6.67 5.54
C ALA A 54 -5.28 -7.89 6.21
N ARG A 55 -4.88 -8.14 7.46
CA ARG A 55 -5.58 -9.10 8.30
C ARG A 55 -7.04 -8.73 8.10
N ALA A 56 -7.78 -9.60 7.41
CA ALA A 56 -9.21 -9.45 7.30
C ALA A 56 -9.68 -9.18 8.71
N SER A 57 -10.28 -8.01 8.94
CA SER A 57 -10.76 -7.63 10.26
C SER A 57 -11.56 -8.80 10.81
N PRO A 58 -11.29 -9.27 12.04
CA PRO A 58 -12.25 -10.09 12.74
C PRO A 58 -13.48 -9.21 12.95
N GLY A 59 -14.56 -9.50 12.23
CA GLY A 59 -15.74 -8.64 12.21
C GLY A 59 -16.77 -9.17 11.22
N THR A 60 -17.33 -10.34 11.50
CA THR A 60 -18.45 -10.95 10.77
C THR A 60 -19.81 -10.36 11.17
N GLY A 61 -19.84 -9.16 11.76
CA GLY A 61 -21.03 -8.33 11.93
C GLY A 61 -20.92 -7.11 11.02
N ALA A 62 -22.01 -6.69 10.39
CA ALA A 62 -22.04 -5.43 9.67
C ALA A 62 -21.47 -4.31 10.56
N ASP A 63 -20.47 -3.59 10.05
CA ASP A 63 -19.86 -2.46 10.74
C ASP A 63 -20.95 -1.44 11.11
N PRO A 64 -21.26 -1.24 12.40
CA PRO A 64 -22.46 -0.52 12.77
C PRO A 64 -22.33 0.98 12.52
N GLY A 65 -23.43 1.61 12.14
CA GLY A 65 -23.53 3.05 11.97
C GLY A 65 -23.16 3.56 10.57
N ASP A 66 -23.28 4.87 10.39
CA ASP A 66 -23.04 5.54 9.12
C ASP A 66 -21.68 6.25 9.12
N PRO A 67 -20.69 5.79 8.32
CA PRO A 67 -19.37 6.40 8.25
C PRO A 67 -19.35 7.83 7.68
N GLN A 68 -20.50 8.39 7.27
CA GLN A 68 -20.63 9.81 6.91
C GLN A 68 -21.05 10.70 8.08
N THR A 69 -21.17 10.15 9.29
CA THR A 69 -21.57 10.88 10.51
C THR A 69 -20.46 10.93 11.55
N CYS A 70 -20.42 12.00 12.35
CA CYS A 70 -19.43 12.13 13.45
C CYS A 70 -19.67 11.09 14.56
N GLU A 71 -20.91 10.63 14.75
CA GLU A 71 -21.30 9.65 15.77
C GLU A 71 -20.88 8.21 15.44
N TYR A 72 -20.45 7.95 14.20
CA TYR A 72 -19.91 6.64 13.84
C TYR A 72 -18.77 6.26 14.78
N TRP A 73 -18.82 5.03 15.28
CA TRP A 73 -18.05 4.62 16.45
C TRP A 73 -16.54 4.73 16.23
N ARG A 74 -16.05 4.55 14.99
CA ARG A 74 -14.62 4.69 14.66
C ARG A 74 -14.13 6.13 14.61
N HIS A 75 -15.02 7.12 14.72
CA HIS A 75 -14.67 8.55 14.70
C HIS A 75 -14.43 9.10 16.11
N CYS A 76 -14.24 8.25 17.13
CA CYS A 76 -14.16 8.68 18.52
C CYS A 76 -13.03 9.68 18.82
N ALA A 77 -11.99 9.76 17.99
CA ALA A 77 -10.91 10.73 18.15
C ALA A 77 -10.57 11.44 16.83
N ILE A 78 -11.54 11.55 15.91
CA ILE A 78 -11.30 12.17 14.60
C ILE A 78 -11.31 13.70 14.72
N ASP A 79 -10.42 14.36 13.99
CA ASP A 79 -10.44 15.81 13.80
C ASP A 79 -10.32 16.14 12.31
N GLY A 80 -11.20 17.01 11.81
CA GLY A 80 -11.28 17.44 10.42
C GLY A 80 -12.43 16.80 9.63
N PHE A 81 -12.23 16.61 8.32
CA PHE A 81 -13.29 16.17 7.40
C PHE A 81 -13.30 14.66 7.21
N LEU A 82 -14.49 14.03 7.19
CA LEU A 82 -14.61 12.60 6.95
C LEU A 82 -14.37 12.24 5.48
N CYS A 83 -13.37 11.38 5.18
CA CYS A 83 -13.11 10.98 3.80
C CYS A 83 -14.29 10.25 3.11
N ALA A 84 -15.17 9.62 3.89
CA ALA A 84 -16.41 9.01 3.39
C ALA A 84 -17.37 10.02 2.73
N CYS A 85 -17.25 11.32 3.02
CA CYS A 85 -18.04 12.39 2.40
C CYS A 85 -17.36 13.03 1.18
N CYS A 86 -16.13 12.61 0.88
CA CYS A 86 -15.21 13.27 -0.05
C CYS A 86 -14.85 12.39 -1.26
N GLY A 87 -15.59 11.30 -1.49
CA GLY A 87 -15.31 10.32 -2.55
C GLY A 87 -14.31 9.23 -2.15
N GLY A 88 -13.94 9.16 -0.87
CA GLY A 88 -13.25 8.02 -0.27
C GLY A 88 -14.23 7.14 0.50
N SER A 89 -13.72 6.40 1.49
CA SER A 89 -14.52 5.64 2.46
C SER A 89 -14.00 5.89 3.87
N ALA A 90 -14.57 5.21 4.86
CA ALA A 90 -14.02 5.19 6.22
C ALA A 90 -12.57 4.68 6.27
N HIS A 91 -12.07 3.95 5.27
CA HIS A 91 -10.75 3.32 5.33
C HIS A 91 -9.92 3.49 4.05
N SER A 92 -10.37 4.35 3.12
CA SER A 92 -9.66 4.60 1.86
C SER A 92 -9.74 6.08 1.48
N CYS A 93 -8.62 6.60 0.99
CA CYS A 93 -8.51 7.98 0.56
C CYS A 93 -9.30 8.25 -0.74
N PRO A 94 -9.84 9.47 -0.92
CA PRO A 94 -10.42 9.90 -2.19
C PRO A 94 -9.42 9.86 -3.35
N PRO A 95 -9.88 9.63 -4.59
CA PRO A 95 -9.02 9.66 -5.77
C PRO A 95 -8.20 10.96 -5.89
N GLY A 96 -6.90 10.82 -6.17
CA GLY A 96 -5.98 11.95 -6.33
C GLY A 96 -5.53 12.59 -5.02
N THR A 97 -5.76 11.94 -3.88
CA THR A 97 -5.08 12.25 -2.60
C THR A 97 -4.11 11.12 -2.25
N GLU A 98 -3.14 11.40 -1.40
CA GLU A 98 -2.18 10.41 -0.90
C GLU A 98 -2.39 10.19 0.61
N PRO A 99 -2.52 8.95 1.10
CA PRO A 99 -2.60 8.69 2.54
C PRO A 99 -1.29 9.09 3.22
N SER A 100 -1.39 9.70 4.41
CA SER A 100 -0.26 10.03 5.25
C SER A 100 0.51 8.77 5.68
N ALA A 101 1.84 8.86 5.75
CA ALA A 101 2.67 7.77 6.27
C ALA A 101 2.67 7.68 7.80
N ILE A 102 2.34 8.80 8.47
CA ILE A 102 2.23 8.92 9.92
C ILE A 102 0.81 9.33 10.30
N THR A 103 0.40 9.08 11.55
CA THR A 103 -1.00 9.18 11.99
C THR A 103 -1.09 9.19 13.51
N TRP A 104 -2.18 9.71 14.05
CA TRP A 104 -2.59 9.47 15.44
C TRP A 104 -3.53 8.26 15.52
N VAL A 105 -3.67 7.73 16.72
CA VAL A 105 -4.54 6.57 16.98
C VAL A 105 -5.52 6.85 18.10
N GLY A 106 -6.76 6.41 17.91
CA GLY A 106 -7.80 6.38 18.93
C GLY A 106 -8.07 4.96 19.39
N THR A 107 -8.58 4.81 20.60
CA THR A 107 -9.15 3.54 21.08
C THR A 107 -10.66 3.72 21.15
N CYS A 108 -11.39 3.14 20.20
CA CYS A 108 -12.83 3.35 20.05
C CYS A 108 -13.62 2.09 20.37
N HIS A 109 -14.71 2.24 21.13
CA HIS A 109 -15.61 1.16 21.49
C HIS A 109 -16.57 0.83 20.34
N ASN A 110 -16.63 -0.44 19.92
CA ASN A 110 -17.58 -0.91 18.92
C ASN A 110 -18.86 -1.44 19.62
N PRO A 111 -20.02 -0.77 19.43
CA PRO A 111 -21.25 -1.17 20.11
C PRO A 111 -21.86 -2.49 19.61
N ALA A 112 -21.44 -3.01 18.44
CA ALA A 112 -22.00 -4.25 17.90
C ALA A 112 -21.41 -5.52 18.54
N ASP A 113 -20.15 -5.49 18.96
CA ASP A 113 -19.44 -6.63 19.55
C ASP A 113 -18.91 -6.35 20.98
N GLY A 114 -18.97 -5.10 21.44
CA GLY A 114 -18.51 -4.69 22.76
C GLY A 114 -16.99 -4.64 22.91
N HIS A 115 -16.25 -4.72 21.81
CA HIS A 115 -14.78 -4.66 21.83
C HIS A 115 -14.27 -3.23 21.56
N ASP A 116 -13.15 -2.90 22.18
CA ASP A 116 -12.42 -1.69 21.86
C ASP A 116 -11.42 -1.96 20.73
N TYR A 117 -11.37 -1.07 19.74
CA TYR A 117 -10.47 -1.18 18.61
C TYR A 117 -9.51 0.01 18.55
N ILE A 118 -8.28 -0.27 18.11
CA ILE A 118 -7.31 0.74 17.75
C ILE A 118 -7.66 1.22 16.34
N ILE A 119 -8.04 2.49 16.24
CA ILE A 119 -8.34 3.18 14.99
C ILE A 119 -7.17 4.07 14.62
N SER A 120 -6.68 3.93 13.41
CA SER A 120 -5.68 4.81 12.81
C SER A 120 -6.39 5.83 11.92
N TYR A 121 -6.11 7.11 12.18
CA TYR A 121 -6.68 8.22 11.45
C TYR A 121 -5.68 8.77 10.45
N ASN A 122 -5.46 8.05 9.35
CA ASN A 122 -4.56 8.55 8.31
C ASN A 122 -5.25 9.70 7.59
N ASP A 123 -4.55 10.83 7.49
CA ASP A 123 -4.98 11.94 6.66
C ASP A 123 -4.78 11.59 5.19
N CYS A 124 -5.66 12.10 4.36
CA CYS A 124 -5.53 12.10 2.92
C CYS A 124 -5.04 13.48 2.50
N CYS A 125 -3.90 13.50 1.81
CA CYS A 125 -3.08 14.67 1.62
C CYS A 125 -2.99 15.09 0.14
N GLY A 126 -2.50 16.30 -0.12
CA GLY A 126 -2.16 16.78 -1.47
C GLY A 126 -3.29 17.45 -2.24
N LYS A 127 -4.44 17.66 -1.59
CA LYS A 127 -5.54 18.49 -2.09
C LYS A 127 -5.94 19.51 -1.02
N SER A 128 -6.67 20.55 -1.44
CA SER A 128 -7.31 21.48 -0.51
C SER A 128 -8.34 20.75 0.36
N GLU A 129 -8.65 21.30 1.52
CA GLU A 129 -9.67 20.81 2.43
C GLU A 129 -10.98 20.39 1.73
N CYS A 130 -11.55 19.26 2.13
CA CYS A 130 -12.76 18.72 1.52
C CYS A 130 -14.00 19.59 1.77
N GLY A 131 -14.11 20.20 2.95
CA GLY A 131 -15.24 21.09 3.28
C GLY A 131 -16.58 20.38 3.55
N ARG A 132 -16.58 19.05 3.77
CA ARG A 132 -17.79 18.25 4.04
C ARG A 132 -17.60 17.38 5.27
N CYS A 133 -18.66 17.23 6.07
CA CYS A 133 -18.65 16.39 7.27
C CYS A 133 -17.48 16.73 8.19
N LEU A 134 -17.38 18.00 8.59
CA LEU A 134 -16.42 18.42 9.60
C LEU A 134 -16.82 17.81 10.95
N CYS A 135 -15.90 17.08 11.56
CA CYS A 135 -16.07 16.44 12.85
C CYS A 135 -14.87 16.79 13.74
N ASN A 136 -15.12 16.94 15.04
CA ASN A 136 -14.10 17.05 16.05
C ASN A 136 -14.57 16.25 17.27
N ARG A 137 -13.89 15.14 17.53
CA ARG A 137 -14.14 14.22 18.64
C ARG A 137 -12.80 13.89 19.29
N ASN A 138 -12.79 13.80 20.62
CA ASN A 138 -11.57 13.90 21.43
C ASN A 138 -11.52 12.82 22.52
N GLU A 139 -12.16 11.69 22.29
CA GLU A 139 -12.18 10.59 23.24
C GLU A 139 -10.78 9.98 23.38
N ASP A 140 -10.22 10.07 24.58
CA ASP A 140 -8.82 9.72 24.90
C ASP A 140 -7.76 10.54 24.13
N ASP A 141 -8.13 11.67 23.53
CA ASP A 141 -7.16 12.60 22.94
C ASP A 141 -6.19 13.13 24.03
N LYS A 142 -4.95 13.39 23.61
CA LYS A 142 -3.85 13.82 24.48
C LYS A 142 -3.23 15.11 23.95
N PRO A 143 -2.61 15.91 24.84
CA PRO A 143 -1.88 17.09 24.41
C PRO A 143 -0.72 16.76 23.44
N LEU A 144 -0.30 17.78 22.69
CA LEU A 144 0.73 17.71 21.64
C LEU A 144 2.03 16.97 22.03
N TYR A 145 2.44 16.98 23.29
CA TYR A 145 3.66 16.27 23.73
C TYR A 145 3.51 14.72 23.74
N MET A 146 2.31 14.20 23.48
CA MET A 146 2.04 12.78 23.18
C MET A 146 1.55 12.63 21.73
N PRO A 147 2.40 12.82 20.71
CA PRO A 147 1.95 13.07 19.34
C PRO A 147 0.99 12.00 18.81
N PHE A 148 1.32 10.72 18.90
CA PHE A 148 0.50 9.64 18.35
C PHE A 148 -0.89 9.47 18.99
N LYS A 149 -1.21 10.27 20.01
CA LYS A 149 -2.50 10.32 20.70
C LYS A 149 -3.15 11.71 20.62
N SER A 150 -2.59 12.63 19.82
CA SER A 150 -3.06 14.00 19.65
C SER A 150 -3.58 14.20 18.22
N ASN A 151 -4.84 14.59 18.08
CA ASN A 151 -5.48 14.86 16.79
C ASN A 151 -5.23 16.29 16.26
N ASP A 152 -4.71 17.20 17.09
CA ASP A 152 -4.41 18.60 16.73
C ASP A 152 -3.22 18.79 15.76
N TYR A 153 -2.51 17.72 15.41
CA TYR A 153 -1.45 17.77 14.41
C TYR A 153 -2.00 17.63 13.00
N ASN A 154 -1.40 18.34 12.04
CA ASN A 154 -1.58 17.99 10.64
C ASN A 154 -0.69 16.78 10.30
N TRP A 155 -1.31 15.61 10.16
CA TRP A 155 -0.59 14.36 9.93
C TRP A 155 -0.18 14.14 8.47
N CYS A 156 -0.50 15.07 7.57
CA CYS A 156 0.17 15.17 6.28
C CYS A 156 1.62 15.65 6.38
N ALA A 157 2.08 16.09 7.57
CA ALA A 157 3.50 16.36 7.82
C ALA A 157 4.36 15.13 7.51
N GLY A 158 5.11 15.19 6.41
CA GLY A 158 5.94 14.08 5.91
C GLY A 158 5.33 13.28 4.75
N SER A 159 4.16 13.68 4.24
CA SER A 159 3.62 13.15 2.98
C SER A 159 4.42 13.66 1.77
N LYS A 160 4.50 12.86 0.70
CA LYS A 160 5.24 13.24 -0.53
C LYS A 160 4.57 14.36 -1.31
N VAL A 161 3.27 14.53 -1.13
CA VAL A 161 2.44 15.60 -1.70
C VAL A 161 2.36 16.85 -0.81
N GLY A 162 3.23 16.96 0.20
CA GLY A 162 3.30 18.10 1.11
C GLY A 162 2.27 18.02 2.25
N ILE A 163 2.11 19.14 2.96
CA ILE A 163 1.31 19.22 4.20
C ILE A 163 -0.17 19.57 3.96
N SER A 164 -0.63 19.61 2.71
CA SER A 164 -2.01 19.99 2.39
C SER A 164 -2.98 18.91 2.85
N TYR A 165 -3.82 19.23 3.84
CA TYR A 165 -4.84 18.37 4.41
C TYR A 165 -6.13 18.39 3.57
N HIS A 166 -6.71 17.21 3.29
CA HIS A 166 -8.00 17.09 2.59
C HIS A 166 -9.11 16.54 3.49
N CYS A 167 -8.89 15.37 4.10
CA CYS A 167 -9.83 14.65 4.95
C CYS A 167 -9.07 13.57 5.75
N SER A 168 -9.71 12.95 6.74
CA SER A 168 -9.14 11.85 7.53
C SER A 168 -9.95 10.56 7.36
N THR A 169 -9.24 9.44 7.35
CA THR A 169 -9.82 8.08 7.39
C THR A 169 -9.95 7.59 8.85
N ALA A 170 -10.60 6.46 9.07
CA ALA A 170 -10.81 5.80 10.35
C ALA A 170 -10.65 4.27 10.20
N ARG A 171 -9.39 3.83 10.02
CA ARG A 171 -9.06 2.43 9.71
C ARG A 171 -8.79 1.63 10.98
N ILE A 172 -9.43 0.48 11.14
CA ILE A 172 -9.08 -0.47 12.21
C ILE A 172 -7.68 -1.02 11.94
N VAL A 173 -6.81 -0.97 12.95
CA VAL A 173 -5.45 -1.57 12.90
C VAL A 173 -5.28 -2.72 13.90
N GLY A 174 -6.17 -2.85 14.88
CA GLY A 174 -6.16 -3.95 15.84
C GLY A 174 -7.27 -3.83 16.89
N ILE A 175 -7.38 -4.84 17.73
CA ILE A 175 -8.22 -4.84 18.94
C ILE A 175 -7.37 -4.27 20.09
N ALA A 176 -7.93 -3.34 20.86
CA ALA A 176 -7.36 -2.88 22.12
C ALA A 176 -7.74 -3.90 23.21
N LYS A 177 -6.75 -4.34 24.01
CA LYS A 177 -6.87 -5.43 24.97
C LYS A 177 -8.01 -5.28 25.97
#